data_AF-A0A4Q3UP38-F1
#
_entry.id   AF-A0A4Q3UP38-F1
#
_cell.length_a   1.000
_cell.length_b   1.000
_cell.length_c   1.000
_cell.angle_alpha   90.00
_cell.angle_beta   90.00
_cell.angle_gamma   90.00
#
_symmetry.space_group_name_H-M   'P 1'
#
loop_
_entity.id
_entity.type
_entity.pdbx_description
1 polymer ?
#
loop_
_entity_poly.entity_id
_entity_poly.type
_entity_poly.pdbx_seq_one_letter_code
_entity_poly.pdbx_strand_id
1 'polypeptide(L)'
;MSKNRDEATLRVYAALEEYERALDLAAKRGAILAAELPQARLDGNFALEVAQDAFTHFYGSLSTIIAARGQVVAGHKELAVVQRKFRLPVVSTGDKTPPEKLIEVAERPLRVA
;
A
#
# COMPACT_ATOMS: atom_id res chain seq x y z
N MET A 1 -2.12 -32.40 1.50
CA MET A 1 -2.79 -31.35 2.30
C MET A 1 -4.26 -31.33 1.94
N SER A 2 -5.16 -30.91 2.84
CA SER A 2 -6.60 -30.90 2.57
C SER A 2 -6.96 -29.74 1.62
N LYS A 3 -7.73 -30.04 0.58
CA LYS A 3 -8.21 -29.07 -0.43
C LYS A 3 -8.83 -27.81 0.20
N ASN A 4 -9.55 -27.98 1.31
CA ASN A 4 -10.19 -26.87 2.03
C ASN A 4 -9.18 -25.90 2.67
N ARG A 5 -8.00 -26.39 3.08
CA ARG A 5 -6.96 -25.55 3.70
C ARG A 5 -6.26 -24.66 2.67
N ASP A 6 -6.02 -25.19 1.48
CA ASP A 6 -5.38 -24.45 0.39
C ASP A 6 -6.34 -23.38 -0.17
N GLU A 7 -7.62 -23.71 -0.31
CA GLU A 7 -8.67 -22.76 -0.72
C GLU A 7 -8.89 -21.64 0.30
N ALA A 8 -8.92 -21.96 1.60
CA ALA A 8 -8.99 -20.94 2.65
C ALA A 8 -7.78 -19.99 2.62
N THR A 9 -6.58 -20.52 2.38
CA THR A 9 -5.36 -19.73 2.28
C THR A 9 -5.43 -18.76 1.08
N LEU A 10 -5.82 -19.25 -0.10
CA LEU A 10 -6.00 -18.43 -1.29
C LEU A 10 -7.00 -17.29 -1.08
N ARG A 11 -8.14 -17.58 -0.42
CA ARG A 11 -9.15 -16.57 -0.10
C ARG A 11 -8.61 -15.46 0.81
N VAL A 12 -7.81 -15.83 1.81
CA VAL A 12 -7.18 -14.84 2.72
C VAL A 12 -6.20 -13.94 1.97
N TYR A 13 -5.34 -14.51 1.11
CA TYR A 13 -4.39 -13.72 0.32
C TYR A 13 -5.09 -12.78 -0.66
N ALA A 14 -6.14 -13.25 -1.34
CA ALA A 14 -6.92 -12.40 -2.24
C ALA A 14 -7.58 -11.23 -1.48
N ALA A 15 -8.19 -11.49 -0.33
CA ALA A 15 -8.79 -10.46 0.50
C ALA A 15 -7.76 -9.46 1.05
N LEU A 16 -6.56 -9.93 1.40
CA LEU A 16 -5.46 -9.08 1.85
C LEU A 16 -5.00 -8.12 0.76
N GLU A 17 -4.78 -8.62 -0.46
CA GLU A 17 -4.38 -7.78 -1.59
C GLU A 17 -5.45 -6.75 -1.96
N GLU A 18 -6.72 -7.14 -1.94
CA GLU A 18 -7.83 -6.22 -2.17
C GLU A 18 -7.84 -5.10 -1.12
N TYR A 19 -7.64 -5.46 0.16
CA TYR A 19 -7.59 -4.49 1.25
C TYR A 19 -6.37 -3.55 1.13
N GLU A 20 -5.18 -4.07 0.79
CA GLU A 20 -3.99 -3.26 0.52
C GLU A 20 -4.24 -2.24 -0.61
N ARG A 21 -4.85 -2.66 -1.73
CA ARG A 21 -5.21 -1.75 -2.82
C ARG A 21 -6.24 -0.70 -2.40
N ALA A 22 -7.23 -1.08 -1.60
CA ALA A 22 -8.23 -0.14 -1.10
C ALA A 22 -7.58 0.97 -0.24
N LEU A 23 -6.62 0.60 0.63
CA LEU A 23 -5.86 1.55 1.42
C LEU A 23 -4.97 2.45 0.55
N ASP A 24 -4.32 1.91 -0.48
CA ASP A 24 -3.51 2.69 -1.43
C ASP A 24 -4.38 3.72 -2.19
N LEU A 25 -5.57 3.32 -2.63
CA LEU A 25 -6.51 4.21 -3.29
C LEU A 25 -7.02 5.30 -2.33
N ALA A 26 -7.35 4.93 -1.09
CA ALA A 26 -7.78 5.88 -0.07
C ALA A 26 -6.67 6.89 0.26
N ALA A 27 -5.43 6.43 0.40
CA ALA A 27 -4.26 7.28 0.64
C ALA A 27 -4.04 8.27 -0.51
N LYS A 28 -4.13 7.80 -1.77
CA LYS A 28 -4.02 8.67 -2.96
C LYS A 28 -5.08 9.77 -2.94
N ARG A 29 -6.34 9.42 -2.69
CA ARG A 29 -7.46 10.39 -2.67
C ARG A 29 -7.33 11.37 -1.50
N GLY A 30 -6.96 10.88 -0.33
CA GLY A 30 -6.70 11.71 0.85
C GLY A 30 -5.55 12.69 0.63
N ALA A 31 -4.46 12.27 -0.02
CA ALA A 31 -3.34 13.14 -0.35
C ALA A 31 -3.71 14.26 -1.34
N ILE A 32 -4.53 13.96 -2.35
CA ILE A 32 -5.06 14.98 -3.28
C ILE A 32 -5.90 16.00 -2.51
N LEU A 33 -6.85 15.55 -1.68
CA LEU A 33 -7.67 16.45 -0.87
C LEU A 33 -6.81 17.32 0.06
N ALA A 34 -5.83 16.71 0.71
CA ALA A 34 -4.91 17.41 1.61
C ALA A 34 -4.06 18.46 0.88
N ALA A 35 -3.74 18.28 -0.40
CA ALA A 35 -3.05 19.27 -1.21
C ALA A 35 -3.98 20.42 -1.67
N GLU A 36 -5.24 20.12 -1.98
CA GLU A 36 -6.22 21.12 -2.41
C GLU A 36 -6.65 22.07 -1.29
N LEU A 37 -6.66 21.60 -0.04
CA LEU A 37 -7.15 22.38 1.11
C LEU A 37 -6.40 23.72 1.33
N PRO A 38 -5.05 23.77 1.38
CA PRO A 38 -4.29 25.02 1.40
C PRO A 38 -4.54 25.92 0.19
N GLN A 39 -4.66 25.33 -1.01
CA GLN A 39 -4.88 26.07 -2.24
C GLN A 39 -6.27 26.74 -2.24
N ALA A 40 -7.32 25.98 -1.92
CA ALA A 40 -8.67 26.49 -1.79
C ALA A 40 -8.79 27.59 -0.72
N ARG A 41 -7.98 27.52 0.35
CA ARG A 41 -7.89 28.60 1.34
C ARG A 41 -7.32 29.88 0.73
N LEU A 42 -6.25 29.78 -0.05
CA LEU A 42 -5.64 30.93 -0.73
C LEU A 42 -6.61 31.54 -1.75
N ASP A 43 -7.28 30.70 -2.53
CA ASP A 43 -8.20 31.14 -3.58
C ASP A 43 -9.50 31.74 -3.02
N GLY A 44 -10.03 31.15 -1.93
CA GLY A 44 -11.29 31.57 -1.31
C GLY A 44 -11.15 32.66 -0.24
N ASN A 45 -9.93 33.07 0.12
CA ASN A 45 -9.63 34.05 1.16
C ASN A 45 -10.34 33.77 2.51
N PHE A 46 -10.46 32.49 2.88
CA PHE A 46 -11.07 32.10 4.16
C PHE A 46 -10.14 32.45 5.34
N ALA A 47 -10.76 32.80 6.48
CA ALA A 47 -10.05 33.02 7.73
C ALA A 47 -9.22 31.79 8.13
N LEU A 48 -7.98 32.02 8.59
CA LEU A 48 -7.04 30.95 8.94
C LEU A 48 -7.62 30.00 9.99
N GLU A 49 -8.27 30.54 11.01
CA GLU A 49 -8.85 29.78 12.12
C GLU A 49 -9.94 28.81 11.65
N VAL A 50 -10.79 29.23 10.70
CA VAL A 50 -11.86 28.40 10.14
C VAL A 50 -11.30 27.26 9.30
N ALA A 51 -10.18 27.48 8.60
CA ALA A 51 -9.53 26.46 7.78
C ALA A 51 -8.69 25.47 8.62
N GLN A 52 -8.18 25.89 9.78
CA GLN A 52 -7.25 25.12 10.59
C GLN A 52 -7.86 23.82 11.14
N ASP A 53 -9.09 23.85 11.63
CA ASP A 53 -9.77 22.66 12.16
C ASP A 53 -10.01 21.64 11.04
N ALA A 54 -10.44 22.12 9.87
CA ALA A 54 -10.60 21.27 8.69
C ALA A 54 -9.26 20.62 8.29
N PHE A 55 -8.17 21.39 8.24
CA PHE A 55 -6.84 20.85 7.93
C PHE A 55 -6.47 19.76 8.94
N THR A 56 -6.59 20.05 10.23
CA THR A 56 -6.26 19.12 11.31
C THR A 56 -7.02 17.79 11.16
N HIS A 57 -8.32 17.84 10.89
CA HIS A 57 -9.12 16.64 10.70
C HIS A 57 -8.74 15.85 9.44
N PHE A 58 -8.54 16.51 8.30
CA PHE A 58 -8.24 15.82 7.04
C PHE A 58 -6.81 15.26 7.01
N TYR A 59 -5.81 16.01 7.48
CA TYR A 59 -4.45 15.50 7.62
C TYR A 59 -4.38 14.37 8.66
N GLY A 60 -5.13 14.46 9.75
CA GLY A 60 -5.25 13.39 10.74
C GLY A 60 -5.88 12.10 10.16
N SER A 61 -6.93 12.25 9.34
CA SER A 61 -7.53 11.13 8.61
C SER A 61 -6.53 10.46 7.65
N LEU A 62 -5.80 11.26 6.87
CA LEU A 62 -4.76 10.74 5.97
C LEU A 62 -3.66 10.00 6.73
N SER A 63 -3.17 10.57 7.84
CA SER A 63 -2.19 9.91 8.71
C SER A 63 -2.70 8.57 9.24
N THR A 64 -3.99 8.48 9.58
CA THR A 64 -4.63 7.25 10.06
C THR A 64 -4.65 6.17 8.97
N ILE A 65 -4.95 6.55 7.72
CA ILE A 65 -4.91 5.62 6.58
C ILE A 65 -3.49 5.08 6.37
N ILE A 66 -2.48 5.94 6.43
CA ILE A 66 -1.07 5.54 6.28
C ILE A 66 -0.63 4.60 7.41
N ALA A 67 -1.05 4.88 8.65
CA ALA A 67 -0.78 4.00 9.78
C ALA A 67 -1.45 2.62 9.62
N ALA A 68 -2.73 2.60 9.21
CA ALA A 68 -3.47 1.37 8.93
C ALA A 68 -2.77 0.54 7.84
N ARG A 69 -2.31 1.18 6.76
CA ARG A 69 -1.50 0.53 5.72
C ARG A 69 -0.22 -0.10 6.28
N GLY A 70 0.48 0.60 7.18
CA GLY A 70 1.66 0.07 7.85
C GLY A 70 1.38 -1.23 8.63
N GLN A 71 0.24 -1.27 9.34
CA GLN A 71 -0.20 -2.46 10.07
C GLN A 71 -0.52 -3.63 9.12
N VAL A 72 -1.19 -3.37 8.00
CA VAL A 72 -1.52 -4.40 6.99
C VAL A 72 -0.25 -5.00 6.40
N VAL A 73 0.72 -4.16 6.03
CA VAL A 73 2.01 -4.63 5.48
C VAL A 73 2.77 -5.48 6.51
N ALA A 74 2.72 -5.13 7.79
CA ALA A 74 3.31 -5.95 8.86
C ALA A 74 2.60 -7.31 8.96
N GLY A 75 1.27 -7.33 8.97
CA GLY A 75 0.48 -8.57 8.97
C GLY A 75 0.73 -9.46 7.74
N HIS A 76 0.87 -8.86 6.55
CA HIS A 76 1.23 -9.60 5.33
C HIS A 76 2.59 -10.30 5.50
N LYS A 77 3.61 -9.61 6.04
CA LYS A 77 4.93 -10.21 6.28
C LYS A 77 4.85 -11.41 7.23
N GLU A 78 4.03 -11.33 8.29
CA GLU A 78 3.81 -12.44 9.22
C GLU A 78 3.14 -13.64 8.53
N LEU A 79 2.10 -13.39 7.71
CA LEU A 79 1.44 -14.44 6.92
C LEU A 79 2.40 -15.12 5.93
N ALA A 80 3.29 -14.35 5.29
CA ALA A 80 4.31 -14.89 4.40
C ALA A 80 5.36 -15.76 5.13
N VAL A 81 5.68 -15.44 6.39
CA VAL A 81 6.53 -16.30 7.24
C VAL A 81 5.81 -17.61 7.55
N VAL A 82 4.53 -17.55 7.91
CA VAL A 82 3.71 -18.75 8.18
C VAL A 82 3.62 -19.64 6.93
N GLN A 83 3.33 -19.06 5.76
CA GLN A 83 3.25 -19.79 4.50
C GLN A 83 4.54 -20.57 4.20
N ARG A 84 5.70 -19.91 4.34
CA ARG A 84 7.02 -20.54 4.16
C ARG A 84 7.26 -21.66 5.17
N LYS A 85 6.96 -21.43 6.45
CA LYS A 85 7.17 -22.42 7.54
C LYS A 85 6.35 -23.69 7.32
N PHE A 86 5.14 -23.58 6.79
CA PHE A 86 4.23 -24.71 6.58
C PHE A 86 4.25 -25.27 5.15
N ARG A 87 5.17 -24.82 4.28
CA ARG A 87 5.24 -25.19 2.85
C ARG A 87 3.89 -25.08 2.15
N LEU A 88 3.09 -24.07 2.55
CA LEU A 88 1.82 -23.79 1.90
C LEU A 88 2.11 -23.25 0.49
N PRO A 89 1.22 -23.51 -0.49
CA PRO A 89 1.42 -23.04 -1.85
C PRO A 89 1.70 -21.54 -1.84
N VAL A 90 2.76 -21.13 -2.53
CA VAL A 90 3.14 -19.71 -2.66
C VAL A 90 2.14 -19.05 -3.59
N VAL A 91 1.26 -18.23 -3.00
CA VAL A 91 0.37 -17.34 -3.74
C VAL A 91 1.16 -16.05 -3.95
N SER A 92 1.92 -15.98 -5.04
CA SER A 92 2.63 -14.76 -5.43
C SER A 92 1.84 -14.08 -6.55
N THR A 93 0.97 -13.14 -6.18
CA THR A 93 0.22 -12.30 -7.12
C THR A 93 0.90 -10.93 -7.20
N GLY A 94 2.04 -10.94 -7.85
CA GLY A 94 2.85 -9.75 -8.10
C GLY A 94 4.20 -10.19 -8.63
N ASP A 95 4.59 -9.68 -9.79
CA ASP A 95 5.93 -9.86 -10.37
C ASP A 95 6.97 -9.27 -9.42
N LYS A 96 7.31 -10.02 -8.37
CA LYS A 96 8.52 -9.79 -7.61
C LYS A 96 9.62 -10.45 -8.40
N THR A 97 10.17 -9.71 -9.36
CA THR A 97 11.46 -10.03 -9.95
C THR A 97 12.44 -10.25 -8.79
N PRO A 98 13.02 -11.45 -8.62
CA PRO A 98 13.99 -11.70 -7.56
C PRO A 98 15.10 -10.65 -7.63
N PRO A 99 15.59 -10.13 -6.50
CA PRO A 99 16.65 -9.11 -6.50
C PRO A 99 17.90 -9.56 -7.28
N GLU A 100 18.15 -10.87 -7.33
CA GLU A 100 19.19 -11.50 -8.15
C GLU A 100 19.06 -11.17 -9.65
N LYS A 101 17.83 -11.06 -10.17
CA LYS A 101 17.57 -10.71 -11.59
C LYS A 101 17.63 -9.20 -11.86
N LEU A 102 17.61 -8.34 -10.84
CA LEU A 102 17.81 -6.89 -11.02
C LEU A 102 19.29 -6.55 -11.20
N ILE A 103 20.19 -7.37 -10.64
CA ILE A 103 21.64 -7.21 -10.78
C ILE A 103 22.09 -7.58 -12.21
N GLU A 104 21.49 -8.61 -12.79
CA GLU A 104 21.81 -9.09 -14.15
C GLU A 104 21.45 -8.07 -15.27
N VAL A 105 20.43 -7.24 -15.05
CA VAL A 105 20.01 -6.21 -16.03
C VAL A 105 20.96 -5.00 -16.05
N ALA A 106 21.59 -4.69 -14.92
CA ALA A 106 22.53 -3.56 -14.80
C ALA A 106 23.88 -3.83 -15.48
N GLU A 107 24.25 -5.09 -15.71
CA GLU A 107 25.54 -5.48 -16.27
C GLU A 107 25.59 -5.52 -17.81
N ARG A 108 24.48 -5.26 -18.52
CA ARG A 108 24.54 -5.11 -19.98
C ARG A 108 25.16 -3.75 -20.30
N PRO A 109 26.39 -3.69 -20.86
CA PRO A 109 26.96 -2.41 -21.25
C PRO A 109 26.08 -1.82 -22.35
N LEU A 110 25.58 -0.61 -22.12
CA LEU A 110 24.96 0.22 -23.15
C LEU A 110 25.98 0.34 -24.29
N ARG A 111 25.76 -0.39 -25.38
CA ARG A 111 26.46 -0.13 -26.63
C ARG A 111 25.95 1.20 -27.15
N VAL A 112 26.71 2.26 -26.87
CA VAL A 112 26.54 3.55 -27.53
C VAL A 112 26.91 3.34 -28.99
N ALA A 113 25.92 3.47 -29.87
CA ALA A 113 26.09 3.55 -31.31
C ALA A 113 26.14 5.02 -31.74
#